data_AF-A0A829QI07-F1
#
_entry.id   AF-A0A829QI07-F1
#
_cell.length_a   1.000
_cell.length_b   1.000
_cell.length_c   1.000
_cell.angle_alpha   90.00
_cell.angle_beta   90.00
_cell.angle_gamma   90.00
#
_symmetry.space_group_name_H-M   'P 1'
#
loop_
_entity.id
_entity.type
_entity.pdbx_description
1 polymer ?
#
loop_
_entity_poly.entity_id
_entity_poly.type
_entity_poly.pdbx_seq_one_letter_code
_entity_poly.pdbx_strand_id
1 'polypeptide(L)'
;MNPILREGNSDRRAPKAVKEYARKHPHSMGEWSQASRTHVATMKEGDFYHGEKSLTLDRDRTVKMVLTTKSGDTVVLKPEVKLGKGDIIDSMFMSKKALCDFYEEQIEDAYKTGVMLSLHVKATMMRVSHPIVFGHAVKIFYKDAFEKHQKLFDELGVNVNNGLSDLYSKIEALPASQHEEIIRDLHACHEHRPELAMVDSAKGISNFHSPSDVIVDASMPAMIRARRQDVRRRRQAQGHQGRQPRVDLLPDLPGDDQLREDPRPVRPEDHGHRSQRRSDGAEGRGVRQPRQDLRDRRGRCRRHRRHRHRRGTADTER
;
A
#
# COMPACT_ATOMS: atom_id res chain seq x y z
N MET A 1 15.51 -6.60 3.93
CA MET A 1 15.24 -7.58 5.01
C MET A 1 14.23 -8.64 4.55
N ASN A 2 12.96 -8.30 4.29
CA ASN A 2 11.92 -9.30 3.99
C ASN A 2 12.27 -10.32 2.87
N PRO A 3 12.80 -9.94 1.69
CA PRO A 3 13.11 -10.92 0.63
C PRO A 3 14.23 -11.91 0.98
N ILE A 4 15.01 -11.65 2.03
CA ILE A 4 16.14 -12.49 2.47
C ILE A 4 15.72 -13.44 3.60
N LEU A 5 14.68 -13.09 4.37
CA LEU A 5 14.28 -13.86 5.55
C LEU A 5 13.06 -14.76 5.30
N ARG A 6 12.33 -14.54 4.20
CA ARG A 6 11.08 -15.25 3.91
C ARG A 6 11.34 -16.48 3.03
N GLU A 7 12.06 -17.44 3.58
CA GLU A 7 12.35 -18.74 2.95
C GLU A 7 11.17 -19.73 3.09
N GLY A 8 9.93 -19.21 3.08
CA GLY A 8 8.72 -20.00 3.28
C GLY A 8 7.45 -19.15 3.13
N ASN A 9 6.30 -19.82 3.12
CA ASN A 9 5.00 -19.18 2.98
C ASN A 9 4.53 -18.49 4.29
N SER A 10 3.50 -17.66 4.19
CA SER A 10 3.00 -16.87 5.32
C SER A 10 1.68 -17.45 5.89
N ASP A 11 1.67 -17.83 7.17
CA ASP A 11 0.43 -18.00 7.97
C ASP A 11 0.17 -16.70 8.76
N ARG A 12 -0.88 -15.95 8.40
CA ARG A 12 -1.28 -14.72 9.10
C ARG A 12 -2.72 -14.80 9.55
N ARG A 13 -2.93 -14.71 10.86
CA ARG A 13 -4.25 -14.73 11.49
C ARG A 13 -4.24 -14.03 12.84
N ALA A 14 -5.35 -13.41 13.20
CA ALA A 14 -5.53 -12.82 14.53
C ALA A 14 -5.69 -13.93 15.58
N PRO A 15 -4.88 -13.96 16.65
CA PRO A 15 -5.07 -14.91 17.75
C PRO A 15 -6.43 -14.74 18.44
N LYS A 16 -7.03 -15.84 18.93
CA LYS A 16 -8.35 -15.83 19.58
C LYS A 16 -8.44 -14.82 20.72
N ALA A 17 -7.42 -14.77 21.59
CA ALA A 17 -7.36 -13.83 22.71
C ALA A 17 -7.43 -12.35 22.25
N VAL A 18 -6.73 -12.01 21.16
CA VAL A 18 -6.75 -10.65 20.59
C VAL A 18 -8.12 -10.33 20.01
N LYS A 19 -8.77 -11.30 19.33
CA LYS A 19 -10.12 -11.11 18.79
C LYS A 19 -11.17 -10.95 19.89
N GLU A 20 -11.07 -11.72 20.98
CA GLU A 20 -11.97 -11.59 22.14
C GLU A 20 -11.79 -10.25 22.85
N TYR A 21 -10.54 -9.79 23.00
CA TYR A 21 -10.26 -8.46 23.52
C TYR A 21 -10.91 -7.36 22.66
N ALA A 22 -10.77 -7.43 21.34
CA ALA A 22 -11.39 -6.46 20.43
C ALA A 22 -12.93 -6.45 20.48
N ARG A 23 -13.57 -7.59 20.81
CA ARG A 23 -15.04 -7.63 21.04
C ARG A 23 -15.44 -6.95 22.35
N LYS A 24 -14.65 -7.13 23.41
CA LYS A 24 -14.89 -6.50 24.72
C LYS A 24 -14.55 -5.01 24.74
N HIS A 25 -13.59 -4.61 23.92
CA HIS A 25 -13.09 -3.24 23.79
C HIS A 25 -13.12 -2.80 22.32
N PRO A 26 -14.31 -2.53 21.77
CA PRO A 26 -14.45 -2.13 20.38
C PRO A 26 -13.71 -0.82 20.12
N HIS A 27 -12.89 -0.80 19.08
CA HIS A 27 -12.24 0.42 18.63
C HIS A 27 -13.19 1.25 17.78
N SER A 28 -12.87 2.54 17.62
CA SER A 28 -13.64 3.45 16.78
C SER A 28 -13.69 2.96 15.34
N MET A 29 -14.91 2.89 14.82
CA MET A 29 -15.24 2.67 13.41
C MET A 29 -16.11 3.84 12.96
N GLY A 30 -15.80 4.40 11.80
CA GLY A 30 -16.59 5.47 11.23
C GLY A 30 -17.92 4.96 10.63
N GLU A 31 -18.93 5.84 10.61
CA GLU A 31 -20.21 5.58 9.94
C GLU A 31 -20.14 5.77 8.42
N TRP A 32 -20.56 4.73 7.71
CA TRP A 32 -20.70 4.74 6.25
C TRP A 32 -22.10 5.18 5.82
N SER A 33 -22.14 6.13 4.90
CA SER A 33 -23.37 6.57 4.23
C SER A 33 -23.50 5.90 2.87
N GLN A 34 -24.71 5.50 2.52
CA GLN A 34 -25.05 5.03 1.16
C GLN A 34 -24.87 6.13 0.10
N ALA A 35 -24.87 7.40 0.51
CA ALA A 35 -24.60 8.55 -0.37
C ALA A 35 -23.11 8.89 -0.48
N SER A 36 -22.20 8.03 0.00
CA SER A 36 -20.76 8.25 -0.14
C SER A 36 -20.37 8.26 -1.61
N ARG A 37 -19.62 9.29 -2.01
CA ARG A 37 -19.03 9.42 -3.35
C ARG A 37 -17.58 8.93 -3.40
N THR A 38 -17.10 8.36 -2.29
CA THR A 38 -15.75 7.81 -2.22
C THR A 38 -15.67 6.59 -3.12
N HIS A 39 -14.66 6.53 -3.97
CA HIS A 39 -14.43 5.38 -4.83
C HIS A 39 -12.95 5.25 -5.17
N VAL A 40 -12.57 4.04 -5.58
CA VAL A 40 -11.26 3.77 -6.14
C VAL A 40 -11.31 3.96 -7.65
N ALA A 41 -10.30 4.61 -8.20
CA ALA A 41 -10.08 4.70 -9.63
C ALA A 41 -8.81 3.93 -10.01
N THR A 42 -8.93 3.08 -11.02
CA THR A 42 -7.85 2.27 -11.60
C THR A 42 -7.86 2.39 -13.12
N MET A 43 -6.72 2.13 -13.75
CA MET A 43 -6.63 2.07 -15.21
C MET A 43 -7.49 0.92 -15.74
N LYS A 44 -8.07 1.12 -16.93
CA LYS A 44 -8.92 0.13 -17.63
C LYS A 44 -8.20 -0.57 -18.79
N GLU A 45 -7.02 -0.09 -19.13
CA GLU A 45 -6.14 -0.64 -20.16
C GLU A 45 -4.73 -0.08 -19.99
N GLY A 46 -3.72 -0.76 -20.54
CA GLY A 46 -2.35 -0.26 -20.59
C GLY A 46 -1.62 -0.21 -19.24
N ASP A 47 -2.14 -0.87 -18.20
CA ASP A 47 -1.45 -1.14 -16.93
C ASP A 47 -0.74 -2.51 -16.96
N PHE A 48 -0.17 -2.93 -15.83
CA PHE A 48 0.52 -4.22 -15.77
C PHE A 48 -0.47 -5.38 -15.92
N TYR A 49 -1.65 -5.27 -15.31
CA TYR A 49 -2.69 -6.30 -15.36
C TYR A 49 -3.10 -6.65 -16.79
N HIS A 50 -3.48 -5.66 -17.60
CA HIS A 50 -3.96 -5.89 -18.96
C HIS A 50 -2.83 -6.28 -19.93
N GLY A 51 -1.57 -5.98 -19.60
CA GLY A 51 -0.38 -6.31 -20.39
C GLY A 51 0.30 -7.62 -20.02
N GLU A 52 -0.18 -8.33 -18.99
CA GLU A 52 0.48 -9.52 -18.45
C GLU A 52 0.43 -10.72 -19.42
N LYS A 53 1.56 -11.41 -19.53
CA LYS A 53 1.69 -12.73 -20.16
C LYS A 53 2.44 -13.65 -19.21
N SER A 54 1.91 -14.85 -19.02
CA SER A 54 2.47 -15.86 -18.13
C SER A 54 2.88 -17.13 -18.89
N LEU A 55 3.92 -17.80 -18.41
CA LEU A 55 4.37 -19.10 -18.91
C LEU A 55 4.88 -19.97 -17.76
N THR A 56 4.43 -21.22 -17.70
CA THR A 56 5.02 -22.25 -16.84
C THR A 56 6.08 -23.05 -17.60
N LEU A 57 7.26 -23.22 -17.02
CA LEU A 57 8.36 -23.91 -17.67
C LEU A 57 8.28 -25.44 -17.54
N ASP A 58 8.53 -26.12 -18.65
CA ASP A 58 8.56 -27.58 -18.78
C ASP A 58 9.93 -28.21 -18.42
N ARG A 59 10.98 -27.39 -18.41
CA ARG A 59 12.38 -27.76 -18.14
C ARG A 59 13.20 -26.54 -17.70
N ASP A 60 14.38 -26.79 -17.16
CA ASP A 60 15.35 -25.75 -16.80
C ASP A 60 15.75 -24.93 -18.03
N ARG A 61 15.82 -23.61 -17.87
CA ARG A 61 16.17 -22.66 -18.94
C ARG A 61 17.00 -21.52 -18.39
N THR A 62 17.93 -21.05 -19.21
CA THR A 62 18.61 -19.76 -19.01
C THR A 62 18.05 -18.78 -20.02
N VAL A 63 17.45 -17.70 -19.54
CA VAL A 63 16.81 -16.68 -20.39
C VAL A 63 17.52 -15.34 -20.27
N LYS A 64 17.31 -14.48 -21.26
CA LYS A 64 17.78 -13.10 -21.31
C LYS A 64 16.62 -12.15 -21.57
N MET A 65 16.67 -10.95 -21.01
CA MET A 65 15.69 -9.89 -21.27
C MET A 65 16.30 -8.89 -22.26
N VAL A 66 15.69 -8.77 -23.44
CA VAL A 66 16.17 -7.91 -24.53
C VAL A 66 15.06 -7.00 -25.02
N LEU A 67 15.42 -5.77 -25.38
CA LEU A 67 14.56 -4.82 -26.07
C LEU A 67 15.05 -4.69 -27.50
N THR A 68 14.20 -5.04 -28.47
CA THR A 68 14.43 -4.72 -29.88
C THR A 68 13.82 -3.34 -30.16
N THR A 69 14.66 -2.38 -30.55
CA THR A 69 14.23 -1.01 -30.83
C THR A 69 13.51 -0.92 -32.17
N LYS A 70 12.84 0.21 -32.44
CA LYS A 70 12.22 0.47 -33.75
C LYS A 70 13.23 0.54 -34.91
N SER A 71 14.50 0.85 -34.63
CA SER A 71 15.59 0.82 -35.62
C SER A 71 16.09 -0.60 -35.92
N GLY A 72 15.67 -1.60 -35.15
CA GLY A 72 16.16 -2.99 -35.25
C GLY A 72 17.33 -3.32 -34.33
N ASP A 73 17.87 -2.33 -33.60
CA ASP A 73 18.96 -2.55 -32.64
C ASP A 73 18.47 -3.36 -31.44
N THR A 74 19.35 -4.19 -30.88
CA THR A 74 19.04 -5.01 -29.71
C THR A 74 19.76 -4.47 -28.47
N VAL A 75 18.99 -4.08 -27.45
CA VAL A 75 19.50 -3.66 -26.14
C VAL A 75 19.28 -4.77 -25.13
N VAL A 76 20.35 -5.23 -24.47
CA VAL A 76 20.26 -6.23 -23.41
C VAL A 76 19.92 -5.54 -22.09
N LEU A 77 18.72 -5.78 -21.57
CA LEU A 77 18.27 -5.24 -20.28
C LEU A 77 18.78 -6.07 -19.10
N LYS A 78 18.74 -7.39 -19.27
CA LYS A 78 19.28 -8.35 -18.30
C LYS A 78 19.90 -9.53 -19.05
N PRO A 79 21.21 -9.76 -18.92
CA PRO A 79 21.91 -10.73 -19.75
C PRO A 79 21.54 -12.18 -19.40
N GLU A 80 21.30 -12.47 -18.13
CA GLU A 80 21.05 -13.84 -17.66
C GLU A 80 20.05 -13.88 -16.50
N VAL A 81 19.10 -14.80 -16.61
CA VAL A 81 18.20 -15.26 -15.54
C VAL A 81 18.09 -16.78 -15.65
N LYS A 82 18.49 -17.48 -14.58
CA LYS A 82 18.35 -18.94 -14.49
C LYS A 82 16.99 -19.29 -13.93
N LEU A 83 16.28 -20.19 -14.59
CA LEU A 83 14.94 -20.64 -14.25
C LEU A 83 14.91 -22.17 -14.24
N GLY A 84 14.22 -22.73 -13.25
CA GLY A 84 14.03 -24.17 -13.09
C GLY A 84 12.77 -24.69 -13.77
N LYS A 85 12.70 -26.01 -13.91
CA LYS A 85 11.48 -26.72 -14.30
C LYS A 85 10.36 -26.41 -13.30
N GLY A 86 9.19 -26.05 -13.82
CA GLY A 86 8.00 -25.73 -13.02
C GLY A 86 7.93 -24.27 -12.57
N ASP A 87 8.97 -23.47 -12.80
CA ASP A 87 8.91 -22.03 -12.56
C ASP A 87 7.81 -21.39 -13.42
N ILE A 88 7.05 -20.49 -12.80
CA ILE A 88 6.09 -19.62 -13.49
C ILE A 88 6.77 -18.27 -13.65
N ILE A 89 6.79 -17.77 -14.87
CA ILE A 89 7.34 -16.45 -15.19
C ILE A 89 6.29 -15.58 -15.86
N ASP A 90 6.27 -14.32 -15.46
CA ASP A 90 5.32 -13.33 -15.94
C ASP A 90 6.08 -12.15 -16.57
N SER A 91 5.55 -11.64 -17.68
CA SER A 91 6.03 -10.44 -18.34
C SER A 91 4.86 -9.48 -18.51
N MET A 92 5.04 -8.26 -18.00
CA MET A 92 4.01 -7.22 -17.97
C MET A 92 4.68 -5.87 -18.24
N PHE A 93 3.91 -4.90 -18.72
CA PHE A 93 4.39 -3.52 -18.92
C PHE A 93 3.27 -2.53 -18.62
N MET A 94 3.63 -1.32 -18.22
CA MET A 94 2.69 -0.22 -18.06
C MET A 94 3.00 0.85 -19.10
N SER A 95 1.99 1.26 -19.86
CA SER A 95 2.07 2.32 -20.85
C SER A 95 2.11 3.67 -20.14
N LYS A 96 3.23 4.39 -20.25
CA LYS A 96 3.36 5.77 -19.76
C LYS A 96 2.23 6.66 -20.30
N LYS A 97 1.90 6.51 -21.59
CA LYS A 97 0.86 7.34 -22.22
C LYS A 97 -0.50 7.11 -21.55
N ALA A 98 -0.90 5.83 -21.43
CA ALA A 98 -2.17 5.48 -20.78
C ALA A 98 -2.21 5.92 -19.31
N LEU A 99 -1.10 5.79 -18.58
CA LEU A 99 -0.99 6.27 -17.20
C LEU A 99 -1.17 7.80 -17.09
N CYS A 100 -0.52 8.55 -17.98
CA CYS A 100 -0.64 10.01 -18.00
C CYS A 100 -2.06 10.47 -18.34
N ASP A 101 -2.67 9.85 -19.36
CA ASP A 101 -4.04 10.15 -19.78
C ASP A 101 -5.03 9.82 -18.65
N PHE A 102 -4.86 8.68 -17.98
CA PHE A 102 -5.63 8.29 -16.80
C PHE A 102 -5.52 9.32 -15.67
N TYR A 103 -4.31 9.77 -15.33
CA TYR A 103 -4.15 10.76 -14.27
C TYR A 103 -4.84 12.07 -14.58
N GLU A 104 -4.70 12.59 -15.80
CA GLU A 104 -5.38 13.84 -16.18
C GLU A 104 -6.92 13.68 -16.11
N GLU A 105 -7.46 12.55 -16.60
CA GLU A 105 -8.89 12.25 -16.53
C GLU A 105 -9.40 12.24 -15.08
N GLN A 106 -8.71 11.52 -14.19
CA GLN A 106 -9.16 11.38 -12.80
C GLN A 106 -8.95 12.66 -11.97
N ILE A 107 -7.90 13.43 -12.26
CA ILE A 107 -7.69 14.74 -11.65
C ILE A 107 -8.82 15.70 -12.05
N GLU A 108 -9.21 15.70 -13.32
CA GLU A 108 -10.28 16.52 -13.85
C GLU A 108 -11.66 16.09 -13.33
N ASP A 109 -11.93 14.79 -13.24
CA ASP A 109 -13.15 14.27 -12.64
C ASP A 109 -13.24 14.67 -11.17
N ALA A 110 -12.17 14.48 -10.39
CA ALA A 110 -12.13 14.86 -8.99
C ALA A 110 -12.39 16.37 -8.79
N TYR A 111 -11.85 17.21 -9.67
CA TYR A 111 -12.08 18.66 -9.66
C TYR A 111 -13.54 19.00 -9.94
N LYS A 112 -14.11 18.50 -11.04
CA LYS A 112 -15.51 18.73 -11.44
C LYS A 112 -16.50 18.23 -10.41
N THR A 113 -16.20 17.08 -9.82
CA THR A 113 -17.07 16.43 -8.84
C THR A 113 -16.90 17.01 -7.43
N GLY A 114 -15.87 17.82 -7.18
CA GLY A 114 -15.59 18.45 -5.89
C GLY A 114 -15.26 17.42 -4.80
N VAL A 115 -14.56 16.35 -5.18
CA VAL A 115 -14.05 15.34 -4.24
C VAL A 115 -12.53 15.46 -4.15
N MET A 116 -11.98 15.07 -3.01
CA MET A 116 -10.55 15.18 -2.77
C MET A 116 -9.80 14.04 -3.47
N LEU A 117 -8.63 14.34 -4.02
CA LEU A 117 -7.77 13.37 -4.69
C LEU A 117 -6.80 12.72 -3.70
N SER A 118 -6.61 11.42 -3.79
CA SER A 118 -5.53 10.70 -3.11
C SER A 118 -4.84 9.74 -4.07
N LEU A 119 -3.53 9.59 -3.96
CA LEU A 119 -2.74 8.56 -4.62
C LEU A 119 -2.27 7.53 -3.59
N HIS A 120 -2.51 6.25 -3.90
CA HIS A 120 -2.14 5.13 -3.05
C HIS A 120 -1.25 4.16 -3.83
N VAL A 121 0.05 4.19 -3.51
CA VAL A 121 1.05 3.32 -4.13
C VAL A 121 1.93 2.69 -3.07
N LYS A 122 2.90 1.87 -3.47
CA LYS A 122 3.82 1.18 -2.57
C LYS A 122 5.29 1.44 -2.93
N ALA A 123 5.69 2.71 -2.98
CA ALA A 123 6.99 3.13 -3.51
C ALA A 123 8.20 2.57 -2.75
N THR A 124 8.07 2.29 -1.45
CA THR A 124 9.16 1.75 -0.62
C THR A 124 9.50 0.30 -0.95
N MET A 125 8.49 -0.52 -1.27
CA MET A 125 8.67 -1.93 -1.63
C MET A 125 8.94 -2.07 -3.13
N MET A 126 8.19 -1.36 -3.96
CA MET A 126 8.32 -1.34 -5.41
C MET A 126 9.29 -0.23 -5.84
N ARG A 127 10.57 -0.42 -5.50
CA ARG A 127 11.61 0.63 -5.56
C ARG A 127 11.86 1.23 -6.95
N VAL A 128 11.46 0.56 -8.02
CA VAL A 128 11.72 1.01 -9.40
C VAL A 128 10.45 1.55 -10.04
N SER A 129 9.37 0.76 -10.07
CA SER A 129 8.15 1.11 -10.79
C SER A 129 7.35 2.24 -10.10
N HIS A 130 7.07 2.10 -8.81
CA HIS A 130 6.15 3.00 -8.13
C HIS A 130 6.65 4.45 -7.92
N PRO A 131 7.96 4.72 -7.73
CA PRO A 131 8.48 6.08 -7.80
C PRO A 131 8.24 6.76 -9.16
N ILE A 132 8.32 6.02 -10.27
CA ILE A 132 8.04 6.55 -11.61
C ILE A 132 6.54 6.85 -11.78
N VAL A 133 5.69 5.92 -11.35
CA VAL A 133 4.22 6.10 -11.33
C VAL A 133 3.83 7.34 -10.52
N PHE A 134 4.40 7.47 -9.32
CA PHE A 134 4.22 8.61 -8.45
C PHE A 134 4.69 9.92 -9.08
N GLY A 135 5.90 9.95 -9.66
CA GLY A 135 6.45 11.14 -10.28
C GLY A 135 5.60 11.64 -11.44
N HIS A 136 4.99 10.75 -12.22
CA HIS A 136 4.02 11.13 -13.25
C HIS A 136 2.78 11.81 -12.67
N ALA A 137 2.22 11.32 -11.56
CA ALA A 137 1.11 11.99 -10.88
C ALA A 137 1.46 13.42 -10.46
N VAL A 138 2.65 13.62 -9.87
CA VAL A 138 3.13 14.96 -9.45
C VAL A 138 3.27 15.88 -10.66
N LYS A 139 3.93 15.44 -11.73
CA LYS A 139 4.12 16.27 -12.94
C LYS A 139 2.80 16.68 -13.58
N ILE A 140 1.80 15.80 -13.59
CA ILE A 140 0.50 16.08 -14.20
C ILE A 140 -0.32 17.01 -13.32
N PHE A 141 -0.29 16.82 -12.00
CA PHE A 141 -0.98 17.71 -11.07
C PHE A 141 -0.44 19.14 -11.16
N TYR A 142 0.88 19.31 -11.16
CA TYR A 142 1.56 20.62 -11.22
C TYR A 142 2.02 21.00 -12.63
N LYS A 143 1.34 20.51 -13.68
CA LYS A 143 1.80 20.63 -15.08
C LYS A 143 2.15 22.06 -15.48
N ASP A 144 1.35 23.05 -15.08
CA ASP A 144 1.56 24.46 -15.45
C ASP A 144 2.87 25.01 -14.84
N ALA A 145 3.16 24.66 -13.59
CA ALA A 145 4.41 25.03 -12.93
C ALA A 145 5.62 24.33 -13.57
N PHE A 146 5.48 23.03 -13.92
CA PHE A 146 6.53 22.30 -14.61
C PHE A 146 6.80 22.85 -16.01
N GLU A 147 5.76 23.15 -16.80
CA GLU A 147 5.91 23.74 -18.13
C GLU A 147 6.64 25.09 -18.10
N LYS A 148 6.33 25.94 -17.12
CA LYS A 148 6.97 27.24 -16.94
C LYS A 148 8.43 27.13 -16.48
N HIS A 149 8.73 26.23 -15.53
CA HIS A 149 10.02 26.16 -14.85
C HIS A 149 10.89 24.96 -15.26
N GLN A 150 10.52 24.19 -16.28
CA GLN A 150 11.15 22.91 -16.63
C GLN A 150 12.67 23.01 -16.77
N LYS A 151 13.17 24.03 -17.47
CA LYS A 151 14.61 24.24 -17.69
C LYS A 151 15.37 24.41 -16.37
N LEU A 152 14.82 25.22 -15.47
CA LEU A 152 15.40 25.46 -14.16
C LEU A 152 15.37 24.19 -13.30
N PHE A 153 14.26 23.44 -13.34
CA PHE A 153 14.16 22.17 -12.63
C PHE A 153 15.15 21.12 -13.15
N ASP A 154 15.41 21.09 -14.46
CA ASP A 154 16.41 20.20 -15.06
C ASP A 154 17.84 20.61 -14.64
N GLU A 155 18.15 21.91 -14.61
CA GLU A 155 19.45 22.44 -14.17
C GLU A 155 19.72 22.15 -12.67
N LEU A 156 18.69 22.26 -11.83
CA LEU A 156 18.77 21.94 -10.40
C LEU A 156 18.78 20.43 -10.11
N GLY A 157 18.48 19.60 -11.12
CA GLY A 157 18.37 18.16 -10.98
C GLY A 157 17.19 17.73 -10.10
N VAL A 158 16.05 18.41 -10.20
CA VAL A 158 14.82 18.07 -9.46
C VAL A 158 14.30 16.72 -9.92
N ASN A 159 14.08 15.81 -8.98
CA ASN A 159 13.53 14.49 -9.25
C ASN A 159 12.26 14.23 -8.43
N VAL A 160 11.12 14.59 -9.01
CA VAL A 160 9.79 14.37 -8.40
C VAL A 160 9.40 12.91 -8.18
N ASN A 161 10.15 11.94 -8.70
CA ASN A 161 9.97 10.54 -8.29
C ASN A 161 10.26 10.35 -6.79
N ASN A 162 11.02 11.29 -6.19
CA ASN A 162 11.30 11.36 -4.75
C ASN A 162 10.27 12.19 -3.96
N GLY A 163 9.27 12.80 -4.60
CA GLY A 163 8.33 13.71 -3.94
C GLY A 163 8.56 15.18 -4.23
N LEU A 164 7.57 16.01 -3.86
CA LEU A 164 7.73 17.47 -3.81
C LEU A 164 8.75 17.92 -2.78
N SER A 165 9.04 17.10 -1.75
CA SER A 165 10.13 17.37 -0.80
C SER A 165 11.47 17.57 -1.49
N ASP A 166 11.76 16.79 -2.55
CA ASP A 166 12.96 16.95 -3.37
C ASP A 166 12.96 18.32 -4.05
N LEU A 167 11.86 18.69 -4.72
CA LEU A 167 11.70 20.01 -5.34
C LEU A 167 11.92 21.14 -4.33
N TYR A 168 11.23 21.10 -3.19
CA TYR A 168 11.35 22.14 -2.16
C TYR A 168 12.78 22.27 -1.66
N SER A 169 13.48 21.16 -1.42
CA SER A 169 14.89 21.20 -1.00
C SER A 169 15.83 21.80 -2.05
N LYS A 170 15.55 21.63 -3.34
CA LYS A 170 16.40 22.13 -4.44
C LYS A 170 16.21 23.63 -4.68
N ILE A 171 14.99 24.12 -4.52
CA ILE A 171 14.70 25.54 -4.73
C ILE A 171 15.18 26.42 -3.57
N GLU A 172 15.48 25.86 -2.39
CA GLU A 172 16.08 26.60 -1.26
C GLU A 172 17.43 27.25 -1.62
N ALA A 173 18.16 26.69 -2.58
CA ALA A 173 19.44 27.23 -3.05
C ALA A 173 19.28 28.43 -4.00
N LEU A 174 18.05 28.75 -4.44
CA LEU A 174 17.77 29.82 -5.38
C LEU A 174 17.65 31.19 -4.68
N PRO A 175 17.81 32.29 -5.44
CA PRO A 175 17.44 33.62 -4.95
C PRO A 175 15.97 33.68 -4.51
N ALA A 176 15.69 34.45 -3.45
CA ALA A 176 14.36 34.55 -2.84
C ALA A 176 13.24 34.88 -3.85
N SER A 177 13.51 35.73 -4.84
CA SER A 177 12.54 36.09 -5.88
C SER A 177 12.12 34.89 -6.74
N GLN A 178 13.05 34.05 -7.17
CA GLN A 178 12.76 32.86 -7.96
C GLN A 178 12.09 31.78 -7.10
N HIS A 179 12.56 31.61 -5.86
CA HIS A 179 11.94 30.70 -4.91
C HIS A 179 10.46 31.04 -4.68
N GLU A 180 10.15 32.30 -4.36
CA GLU A 180 8.78 32.77 -4.14
C GLU A 180 7.91 32.63 -5.40
N GLU A 181 8.47 32.90 -6.58
CA GLU A 181 7.77 32.69 -7.85
C GLU A 181 7.36 31.24 -8.05
N ILE A 182 8.28 30.28 -7.85
CA ILE A 182 7.99 28.84 -7.99
C ILE A 182 6.92 28.40 -6.98
N ILE A 183 7.04 28.82 -5.71
CA ILE A 183 6.07 28.49 -4.68
C ILE A 183 4.68 29.04 -5.05
N ARG A 184 4.60 30.29 -5.51
CA ARG A 184 3.34 30.88 -5.96
C ARG A 184 2.73 30.12 -7.13
N ASP A 185 3.53 29.72 -8.11
CA ASP A 185 3.04 29.00 -9.29
C ASP A 185 2.57 27.57 -8.93
N LEU A 186 3.24 26.91 -7.98
CA LEU A 186 2.76 25.64 -7.40
C LEU A 186 1.42 25.82 -6.67
N HIS A 187 1.26 26.92 -5.92
CA HIS A 187 -0.02 27.25 -5.28
C HIS A 187 -1.12 27.57 -6.30
N ALA A 188 -0.81 28.28 -7.39
CA ALA A 188 -1.75 28.59 -8.45
C ALA A 188 -2.31 27.32 -9.13
N CYS A 189 -1.52 26.24 -9.22
CA CYS A 189 -2.01 24.95 -9.71
C CYS A 189 -3.19 24.43 -8.88
N HIS A 190 -3.22 24.68 -7.56
CA HIS A 190 -4.31 24.22 -6.69
C HIS A 190 -5.65 24.93 -6.94
N GLU A 191 -5.68 26.07 -7.65
CA GLU A 191 -6.93 26.79 -7.98
C GLU A 191 -7.74 26.04 -9.05
N HIS A 192 -7.05 25.35 -9.95
CA HIS A 192 -7.61 24.66 -11.12
C HIS A 192 -7.53 23.13 -11.01
N ARG A 193 -7.18 22.61 -9.83
CA ARG A 193 -6.98 21.19 -9.54
C ARG A 193 -7.77 20.80 -8.27
N PRO A 194 -8.10 19.51 -8.07
CA PRO A 194 -8.87 19.09 -6.90
C PRO A 194 -8.07 19.29 -5.60
N GLU A 195 -8.79 19.39 -4.47
CA GLU A 195 -8.14 19.35 -3.15
C GLU A 195 -7.36 18.04 -3.02
N LEU A 196 -6.12 18.11 -2.53
CA LEU A 196 -5.26 16.95 -2.37
C LEU A 196 -5.32 16.44 -0.92
N ALA A 197 -5.31 15.11 -0.77
CA ALA A 197 -5.16 14.47 0.53
C ALA A 197 -3.89 14.95 1.25
N MET A 198 -3.99 15.23 2.55
CA MET A 198 -2.84 15.60 3.38
C MET A 198 -2.43 14.47 4.32
N VAL A 199 -1.13 14.36 4.51
CA VAL A 199 -0.49 13.51 5.52
C VAL A 199 -0.50 14.25 6.87
N ASP A 200 -0.09 15.53 6.85
CA ASP A 200 -0.16 16.44 7.99
C ASP A 200 -0.60 17.83 7.51
N SER A 201 -1.88 18.16 7.71
CA SER A 201 -2.44 19.44 7.30
C SER A 201 -1.89 20.63 8.08
N ALA A 202 -1.42 20.43 9.33
CA ALA A 202 -0.87 21.51 10.15
C ALA A 202 0.50 21.96 9.64
N LYS A 203 1.25 21.04 9.00
CA LYS A 203 2.56 21.29 8.40
C LYS A 203 2.52 21.47 6.88
N GLY A 204 1.34 21.41 6.26
CA GLY A 204 1.23 21.49 4.80
C GLY A 204 1.80 20.27 4.07
N ILE A 205 1.98 19.13 4.74
CA ILE A 205 2.53 17.90 4.12
C ILE A 205 1.40 17.20 3.38
N SER A 206 1.45 17.27 2.05
CA SER A 206 0.46 16.65 1.16
C SER A 206 0.81 15.20 0.80
N ASN A 207 -0.14 14.51 0.16
CA ASN A 207 0.05 13.17 -0.40
C ASN A 207 1.16 13.09 -1.46
N PHE A 208 1.54 14.23 -2.06
CA PHE A 208 2.66 14.32 -3.01
C PHE A 208 4.00 14.75 -2.38
N HIS A 209 4.05 14.95 -1.06
CA HIS A 209 5.27 15.40 -0.39
C HIS A 209 6.40 14.36 -0.47
N SER A 210 6.10 13.09 -0.17
CA SER A 210 7.02 11.98 -0.31
C SER A 210 6.29 10.69 -0.74
N PRO A 211 6.85 9.90 -1.66
CA PRO A 211 6.23 8.68 -2.17
C PRO A 211 6.11 7.57 -1.11
N SER A 212 6.77 7.71 0.03
CA SER A 212 6.70 6.75 1.14
C SER A 212 5.65 7.08 2.19
N ASP A 213 5.04 8.27 2.16
CA ASP A 213 4.17 8.72 3.25
C ASP A 213 2.79 8.03 3.22
N VAL A 214 2.25 7.80 2.02
CA VAL A 214 0.95 7.16 1.81
C VAL A 214 1.13 5.82 1.13
N ILE A 215 1.23 4.77 1.95
CA ILE A 215 1.46 3.39 1.49
C ILE A 215 0.15 2.63 1.42
N VAL A 216 -0.21 2.16 0.21
CA VAL A 216 -1.53 1.59 -0.13
C VAL A 216 -2.08 0.57 0.87
N ASP A 217 -1.24 -0.33 1.40
CA ASP A 217 -1.66 -1.40 2.33
C ASP A 217 -1.98 -0.92 3.74
N ALA A 218 -1.46 0.25 4.14
CA ALA A 218 -1.81 0.89 5.41
C ALA A 218 -2.87 1.99 5.21
N SER A 219 -2.75 2.78 4.14
CA SER A 219 -3.58 3.94 3.89
C SER A 219 -5.01 3.57 3.50
N MET A 220 -5.22 2.53 2.69
CA MET A 220 -6.57 2.13 2.26
C MET A 220 -7.42 1.63 3.43
N PRO A 221 -6.94 0.71 4.30
CA PRO A 221 -7.69 0.32 5.49
C PRO A 221 -7.92 1.48 6.46
N ALA A 222 -6.96 2.40 6.61
CA ALA A 222 -7.12 3.59 7.45
C ALA A 222 -8.23 4.50 6.92
N MET A 223 -8.26 4.75 5.60
CA MET A 223 -9.31 5.49 4.93
C MET A 223 -10.67 4.83 5.14
N ILE A 224 -10.76 3.51 4.90
CA ILE A 224 -12.03 2.75 5.04
C ILE A 224 -12.56 2.82 6.48
N ARG A 225 -11.67 2.69 7.47
CA ARG A 225 -12.02 2.73 8.89
C ARG A 225 -12.48 4.12 9.36
N ALA A 226 -11.88 5.19 8.85
CA ALA A 226 -12.03 6.54 9.40
C ALA A 226 -13.30 7.29 8.95
N ARG A 227 -14.07 6.77 7.98
CA ARG A 227 -15.22 7.47 7.38
C ARG A 227 -16.33 7.73 8.40
N ARG A 228 -16.44 8.95 8.93
CA ARG A 228 -17.67 9.48 9.57
C ARG A 228 -18.26 10.53 8.64
N GLN A 229 -19.37 10.21 7.98
CA GLN A 229 -20.11 11.19 7.18
C GLN A 229 -21.29 11.76 7.97
N ASP A 230 -21.02 12.64 8.94
CA ASP A 230 -22.08 13.31 9.69
C ASP A 230 -22.62 14.50 8.89
N VAL A 231 -23.80 14.30 8.28
CA VAL A 231 -24.45 15.24 7.34
C VAL A 231 -24.87 16.56 8.02
N ARG A 232 -24.88 16.63 9.36
CA ARG A 232 -25.43 17.79 10.10
C ARG A 232 -24.43 18.90 10.45
N ARG A 233 -23.12 18.73 10.20
CA ARG A 233 -22.10 19.75 10.52
C ARG A 233 -21.21 20.10 9.32
N ARG A 234 -21.80 20.69 8.26
CA ARG A 234 -21.04 21.24 7.12
C ARG A 234 -20.41 22.62 7.36
N ARG A 235 -20.73 23.34 8.45
CA ARG A 235 -20.36 24.76 8.59
C ARG A 235 -19.22 25.11 9.56
N GLN A 236 -18.59 24.16 10.25
CA GLN A 236 -17.63 24.53 11.34
C GLN A 236 -16.34 23.69 11.45
N ALA A 237 -15.92 22.95 10.43
CA ALA A 237 -14.68 22.16 10.54
C ALA A 237 -13.69 22.45 9.41
N GLN A 238 -13.03 23.61 9.48
CA GLN A 238 -11.69 23.76 8.93
C GLN A 238 -10.77 22.85 9.75
N GLY A 239 -10.30 21.74 9.19
CA GLY A 239 -9.33 20.84 9.84
C GLY A 239 -9.72 19.37 10.01
N HIS A 240 -10.72 18.85 9.30
CA HIS A 240 -11.01 17.39 9.31
C HIS A 240 -11.15 16.83 7.89
N GLN A 241 -10.01 16.58 7.24
CA GLN A 241 -9.95 15.98 5.91
C GLN A 241 -10.51 14.55 5.83
N GLY A 242 -10.60 13.83 6.96
CA GLY A 242 -11.21 12.49 7.00
C GLY A 242 -12.72 12.44 6.71
N ARG A 243 -13.36 13.59 6.50
CA ARG A 243 -14.83 13.73 6.37
C ARG A 243 -15.32 14.03 4.94
N GLN A 244 -14.43 14.34 4.00
CA GLN A 244 -14.81 14.63 2.61
C GLN A 244 -14.71 13.38 1.72
N PRO A 245 -15.62 13.20 0.74
CA PRO A 245 -15.50 12.14 -0.26
C PRO A 245 -14.17 12.26 -1.03
N ARG A 246 -13.60 11.12 -1.43
CA ARG A 246 -12.31 11.06 -2.14
C ARG A 246 -12.35 10.17 -3.38
N VAL A 247 -11.56 10.52 -4.39
CA VAL A 247 -11.13 9.58 -5.43
C VAL A 247 -9.76 9.05 -5.02
N ASP A 248 -9.70 7.74 -4.77
CA ASP A 248 -8.48 7.06 -4.36
C ASP A 248 -7.85 6.38 -5.59
N LEU A 249 -6.80 6.99 -6.13
CA LEU A 249 -6.08 6.53 -7.32
C LEU A 249 -5.18 5.34 -6.98
N LEU A 250 -5.48 4.20 -7.58
CA LEU A 250 -4.66 3.00 -7.57
C LEU A 250 -4.49 2.55 -9.03
N PRO A 251 -3.47 3.04 -9.76
CA PRO A 251 -3.39 2.90 -11.22
C PRO A 251 -3.32 1.46 -11.74
N ASP A 252 -2.83 0.53 -10.92
CA ASP A 252 -2.67 -0.88 -11.27
C ASP A 252 -3.36 -1.75 -10.22
N LEU A 253 -4.68 -1.88 -10.36
CA LEU A 253 -5.47 -2.88 -9.66
C LEU A 253 -6.05 -3.84 -10.70
N PRO A 254 -6.00 -5.16 -10.45
CA PRO A 254 -6.74 -6.13 -11.22
C PRO A 254 -8.20 -5.68 -11.34
N GLY A 255 -8.64 -5.45 -12.58
CA GLY A 255 -9.99 -4.99 -12.89
C GLY A 255 -11.00 -6.10 -12.70
N ASP A 256 -11.27 -6.47 -11.44
CA ASP A 256 -12.45 -7.21 -10.97
C ASP A 256 -12.50 -7.13 -9.43
N ASP A 257 -13.20 -6.11 -8.91
CA ASP A 257 -13.92 -6.11 -7.63
C ASP A 257 -13.28 -6.73 -6.37
N GLN A 258 -12.10 -6.25 -5.93
CA GLN A 258 -11.71 -6.44 -4.52
C GLN A 258 -12.40 -5.45 -3.55
N LEU A 259 -13.03 -4.38 -4.06
CA LEU A 259 -13.54 -3.27 -3.24
C LEU A 259 -15.00 -2.85 -3.52
N ARG A 260 -15.71 -3.48 -4.46
CA ARG A 260 -17.18 -3.32 -4.52
C ARG A 260 -17.80 -4.17 -3.41
N GLU A 261 -18.17 -3.54 -2.31
CA GLU A 261 -19.04 -4.18 -1.32
C GLU A 261 -20.43 -4.40 -1.92
N ASP A 262 -20.88 -5.66 -1.93
CA ASP A 262 -22.28 -6.03 -2.09
C ASP A 262 -23.08 -5.41 -0.92
N PRO A 263 -24.03 -4.49 -1.15
CA PRO A 263 -24.68 -3.70 -0.11
C PRO A 263 -25.79 -4.49 0.62
N ARG A 264 -25.57 -5.78 0.88
CA ARG A 264 -26.52 -6.59 1.65
C ARG A 264 -26.26 -6.40 3.14
N PRO A 265 -27.20 -5.81 3.90
CA PRO A 265 -27.06 -5.72 5.35
C PRO A 265 -27.03 -7.13 5.93
N VAL A 266 -25.95 -7.48 6.63
CA VAL A 266 -25.90 -8.66 7.48
C VAL A 266 -26.89 -8.43 8.61
N ARG A 267 -28.11 -8.96 8.46
CA ARG A 267 -29.10 -8.96 9.54
C ARG A 267 -28.53 -9.79 10.70
N PRO A 268 -28.68 -9.37 11.96
CA PRO A 268 -28.43 -10.24 13.09
C PRO A 268 -29.38 -11.43 12.97
N GLU A 269 -28.86 -12.66 12.89
CA GLU A 269 -29.71 -13.84 12.97
C GLU A 269 -30.40 -13.85 14.34
N ASP A 270 -31.73 -13.86 14.32
CA ASP A 270 -32.59 -14.11 15.46
C ASP A 270 -32.21 -15.45 16.09
N HIS A 271 -31.75 -15.43 17.35
CA HIS A 271 -31.70 -16.62 18.18
C HIS A 271 -33.12 -17.02 18.58
N GLY A 272 -33.82 -17.66 17.65
CA GLY A 272 -35.14 -18.29 17.86
C GLY A 272 -35.02 -19.82 17.92
N HIS A 273 -35.25 -20.36 19.11
CA HIS A 273 -35.68 -21.75 19.40
C HIS A 273 -35.21 -22.88 18.45
N ARG A 274 -34.17 -23.63 18.86
CA ARG A 274 -34.11 -25.07 18.57
C ARG A 274 -34.33 -25.86 19.84
N SER A 275 -35.48 -26.52 19.88
CA SER A 275 -35.89 -27.46 20.90
C SER A 275 -34.88 -28.62 21.02
N GLN A 276 -34.63 -28.99 22.27
CA GLN A 276 -33.92 -30.20 22.65
C GLN A 276 -34.62 -31.41 22.01
N ARG A 277 -33.91 -32.18 21.19
CA ARG A 277 -34.20 -33.60 20.99
C ARG A 277 -33.00 -34.39 21.43
N ARG A 278 -33.19 -35.10 22.54
CA ARG A 278 -32.34 -36.19 23.01
C ARG A 278 -32.39 -37.30 21.96
N SER A 279 -31.25 -37.88 21.64
CA SER A 279 -31.14 -39.18 21.00
C SER A 279 -30.40 -40.09 21.98
N ASP A 280 -31.20 -40.81 22.77
CA ASP A 280 -30.80 -42.01 23.49
C ASP A 280 -30.56 -43.15 22.48
N GLY A 281 -29.54 -43.96 22.74
CA GLY A 281 -29.49 -45.38 22.38
C GLY A 281 -28.97 -45.75 20.98
N ALA A 282 -27.72 -46.20 20.93
CA ALA A 282 -27.33 -47.43 20.21
C ALA A 282 -25.90 -47.83 20.62
N GLU A 283 -25.81 -48.83 21.50
CA GLU A 283 -24.59 -49.58 21.81
C GLU A 283 -24.13 -50.42 20.61
N GLY A 284 -22.82 -50.68 20.54
CA GLY A 284 -22.34 -51.98 20.06
C GLY A 284 -21.11 -51.97 19.15
N ARG A 285 -20.06 -52.62 19.68
CA ARG A 285 -18.86 -53.18 19.00
C ARG A 285 -17.78 -52.13 18.68
N GLY A 286 -16.58 -52.13 19.27
CA GLY A 286 -15.82 -53.18 19.93
C GLY A 286 -14.57 -53.49 19.10
N VAL A 287 -13.51 -52.69 19.26
CA VAL A 287 -12.13 -53.09 18.91
C VAL A 287 -11.18 -52.48 19.95
N ARG A 288 -10.58 -53.34 20.78
CA ARG A 288 -9.46 -53.04 21.68
C ARG A 288 -8.15 -53.23 20.93
N GLN A 289 -7.14 -52.40 21.20
CA GLN A 289 -5.72 -52.80 21.33
C GLN A 289 -4.94 -51.74 22.16
N PRO A 290 -3.79 -52.10 22.76
CA PRO A 290 -3.50 -51.77 24.16
C PRO A 290 -2.53 -50.60 24.40
N ARG A 291 -2.63 -50.06 25.62
CA ARG A 291 -1.66 -49.15 26.24
C ARG A 291 -0.32 -49.87 26.47
N GLN A 292 0.79 -49.18 26.18
CA GLN A 292 2.11 -49.52 26.71
C GLN A 292 2.59 -48.44 27.67
N ASP A 293 3.34 -48.91 28.67
CA ASP A 293 3.55 -48.34 29.99
C ASP A 293 4.50 -47.14 30.06
N LEU A 294 4.16 -46.22 30.96
CA LEU A 294 5.14 -45.38 31.66
C LEU A 294 5.92 -46.23 32.67
N ARG A 295 7.25 -46.25 32.57
CA ARG A 295 8.13 -46.41 33.74
C ARG A 295 9.35 -45.50 33.66
N ASP A 296 9.43 -44.66 34.70
CA ASP A 296 10.61 -44.18 35.42
C ASP A 296 11.99 -44.35 34.80
N ARG A 297 12.71 -43.21 34.68
CA ARG A 297 14.04 -43.06 35.30
C ARG A 297 14.29 -41.60 35.70
N ARG A 298 14.13 -41.34 36.99
CA ARG A 298 14.66 -40.17 37.69
C ARG A 298 16.19 -40.25 37.73
N GLY A 299 16.86 -39.22 37.24
CA GLY A 299 18.30 -38.98 37.45
C GLY A 299 18.50 -37.54 37.88
N ARG A 300 18.73 -37.35 39.19
CA ARG A 300 18.97 -36.05 39.83
C ARG A 300 20.33 -35.49 39.39
N CYS A 301 20.44 -34.19 39.16
CA CYS A 301 21.66 -33.46 39.50
C CYS A 301 21.34 -32.06 40.05
N ARG A 302 21.77 -31.85 41.30
CA ARG A 302 21.60 -30.63 42.09
C ARG A 302 22.68 -29.61 41.74
N ARG A 303 22.24 -28.34 41.69
CA ARG A 303 22.89 -27.09 42.09
C ARG A 303 24.36 -27.18 42.57
N HIS A 304 25.21 -26.33 41.97
CA HIS A 304 26.29 -25.64 42.69
C HIS A 304 26.34 -24.15 42.30
N ARG A 305 26.12 -23.29 43.30
CA ARG A 305 26.37 -21.84 43.32
C ARG A 305 27.56 -21.62 44.25
N ARG A 306 28.63 -20.98 43.78
CA ARG A 306 29.60 -20.17 44.56
C ARG A 306 30.25 -19.17 43.58
N HIS A 307 29.97 -17.88 43.66
CA HIS A 307 30.55 -16.81 44.50
C HIS A 307 31.78 -16.09 43.89
N ARG A 308 31.51 -14.84 43.49
CA ARG A 308 32.31 -13.60 43.34
C ARG A 308 33.84 -13.59 43.61
N HIS A 309 34.57 -12.94 42.69
CA HIS A 309 35.60 -11.90 42.88
C HIS A 309 35.65 -11.03 41.59
N ARG A 310 35.25 -9.75 41.56
CA ARG A 310 35.93 -8.46 41.86
C ARG A 310 37.10 -8.05 40.91
N ARG A 311 36.84 -6.93 40.19
CA ARG A 311 37.71 -5.81 39.72
C ARG A 311 38.58 -5.97 38.46
N GLY A 312 38.47 -4.96 37.57
CA GLY A 312 39.59 -4.41 36.80
C GLY A 312 39.27 -3.89 35.40
N THR A 313 39.37 -2.55 35.21
CA THR A 313 39.82 -1.78 34.00
C THR A 313 39.06 -1.95 32.67
N ALA A 314 38.40 -0.93 32.10
CA ALA A 314 38.91 0.30 31.45
C ALA A 314 39.57 0.07 30.07
N ASP A 315 39.08 0.87 29.09
CA ASP A 315 39.62 1.24 27.77
C ASP A 315 39.82 0.18 26.67
N THR A 316 39.14 0.34 25.52
CA THR A 316 39.71 0.93 24.29
C THR A 316 38.74 0.94 23.11
N GLU A 317 38.93 1.95 22.26
CA GLU A 317 38.28 2.30 21.00
C GLU A 317 38.40 1.24 19.89
N ARG A 318 37.38 1.15 19.02
CA ARG A 318 37.41 1.47 17.59
C ARG A 318 36.03 1.27 16.96
#